data_AF-A0A7C3J0J2-F1
#
_entry.id   AF-A0A7C3J0J2-F1
#
_cell.length_a   1.000
_cell.length_b   1.000
_cell.length_c   1.000
_cell.angle_alpha   90.00
_cell.angle_beta   90.00
_cell.angle_gamma   90.00
#
_symmetry.space_group_name_H-M   'P 1'
#
loop_
_entity.id
_entity.type
_entity.pdbx_description
1 polymer ?
#
loop_
_entity_poly.entity_id
_entity_poly.type
_entity_poly.pdbx_seq_one_letter_code
_entity_poly.pdbx_strand_id
1 'polypeptide(L)'
;MTKWACAIAAVAAAVAGALLAWAAEPATPAPGLFSCLTVGQSVTLKDMGPAYQITTFAQPVVGPYKVTEIAADYVVVQDTGGLQDIRIPAATLKCIVHVRR
;
A
#
# COMPACT_ATOMS: atom_id res chain seq x y z
N MET A 1 36.54 -2.75 -42.42
CA MET A 1 36.08 -3.76 -41.42
C MET A 1 35.61 -3.15 -40.09
N THR A 2 35.68 -1.82 -39.90
CA THR A 2 35.38 -1.11 -38.64
C THR A 2 33.88 -0.85 -38.36
N LYS A 3 33.02 -0.90 -39.38
CA LYS A 3 31.58 -0.57 -39.25
C LYS A 3 30.77 -1.63 -38.49
N TRP A 4 31.22 -2.88 -38.52
CA TRP A 4 30.52 -4.01 -37.89
C TRP A 4 30.82 -4.10 -36.38
N ALA A 5 32.00 -3.62 -35.96
CA ALA A 5 32.38 -3.56 -34.54
C ALA A 5 31.50 -2.59 -33.73
N CYS A 6 31.16 -1.43 -34.32
CA CYS A 6 30.28 -0.45 -33.66
C CYS A 6 28.84 -0.97 -33.50
N ALA A 7 28.33 -1.74 -34.48
CA ALA A 7 27.00 -2.33 -34.39
C ALA A 7 26.91 -3.37 -33.28
N ILE A 8 27.94 -4.21 -33.12
CA ILE A 8 27.98 -5.23 -32.06
C ILE A 8 28.08 -4.58 -30.67
N ALA A 9 28.89 -3.52 -30.53
CA ALA A 9 29.01 -2.78 -29.28
C ALA A 9 27.69 -2.11 -28.86
N ALA A 10 26.94 -1.55 -29.82
CA ALA A 10 25.64 -0.93 -29.55
C ALA A 10 24.59 -1.94 -29.08
N VAL A 11 24.58 -3.14 -29.67
CA VAL A 11 23.66 -4.22 -29.26
C VAL A 11 24.03 -4.74 -27.87
N ALA A 12 25.31 -4.92 -27.58
CA ALA A 12 25.76 -5.37 -26.26
C ALA A 12 25.38 -4.37 -25.15
N ALA A 13 25.50 -3.07 -25.41
CA ALA A 13 25.11 -2.02 -24.46
C ALA A 13 23.58 -2.00 -24.22
N ALA A 14 22.78 -2.19 -25.26
CA ALA A 14 21.31 -2.24 -25.13
C ALA A 14 20.84 -3.46 -24.33
N VAL A 15 21.46 -4.63 -24.54
CA VAL A 15 21.15 -5.86 -23.80
C VAL A 15 21.57 -5.75 -22.33
N ALA A 16 22.74 -5.17 -22.05
CA ALA A 16 23.19 -4.94 -20.68
C ALA A 16 22.28 -3.95 -19.93
N GLY A 17 21.80 -2.89 -20.59
CA GLY A 17 20.84 -1.95 -20.00
C GLY A 17 19.49 -2.59 -19.67
N ALA A 18 18.98 -3.47 -20.54
CA ALA A 18 17.72 -4.18 -20.30
C ALA A 18 17.82 -5.18 -19.13
N LEU A 19 18.97 -5.84 -18.96
CA LEU A 19 19.21 -6.77 -17.85
C LEU A 19 19.28 -6.04 -16.50
N LEU A 20 19.88 -4.85 -16.45
CA LEU A 20 19.93 -4.01 -15.24
C LEU A 20 18.56 -3.44 -14.89
N ALA A 21 17.73 -3.09 -15.88
CA ALA A 21 16.37 -2.61 -15.66
C ALA A 21 15.43 -3.71 -15.13
N TRP A 22 15.66 -4.97 -15.49
CA TRP A 22 14.93 -6.13 -14.93
C TRP A 22 15.44 -6.48 -13.52
N ALA A 23 16.75 -6.41 -13.28
CA ALA A 23 17.33 -6.70 -11.96
C ALA A 23 16.97 -5.67 -10.87
N ALA A 24 16.37 -4.53 -11.24
CA ALA A 24 15.74 -3.62 -10.30
C ALA A 24 14.46 -4.27 -9.74
N GLU A 25 14.61 -5.16 -8.76
CA GLU A 25 13.50 -5.57 -7.92
C GLU A 25 12.85 -4.30 -7.34
N PRO A 26 11.54 -4.09 -7.52
CA PRO A 26 10.85 -3.01 -6.84
C PRO A 26 11.09 -3.27 -5.35
N ALA A 27 11.78 -2.34 -4.68
CA ALA A 27 12.06 -2.44 -3.26
C ALA A 27 10.72 -2.63 -2.55
N THR A 28 10.40 -3.87 -2.18
CA THR A 28 9.17 -4.18 -1.45
C THR A 28 9.27 -3.37 -0.17
N PRO A 29 8.46 -2.32 0.00
CA PRO A 29 8.56 -1.52 1.21
C PRO A 29 8.32 -2.49 2.37
N ALA A 30 9.23 -2.47 3.36
CA ALA A 30 9.05 -3.23 4.58
C ALA A 30 7.61 -3.04 5.07
N PRO A 31 6.91 -4.09 5.54
CA PRO A 31 5.49 -3.99 5.85
C PRO A 31 5.30 -2.94 6.96
N GLY A 32 4.88 -1.74 6.55
CA GLY A 32 4.54 -0.66 7.46
C GLY A 32 3.32 -1.03 8.29
N LEU A 33 3.03 -0.26 9.34
CA LEU A 33 1.88 -0.50 10.24
C LEU A 33 0.56 -0.76 9.49
N PHE A 34 0.38 -0.12 8.32
CA PHE A 34 -0.82 -0.19 7.49
C PHE A 34 -0.74 -1.22 6.34
N SER A 35 0.30 -2.05 6.26
CA SER A 35 0.49 -2.99 5.15
C SER A 35 -0.63 -4.03 5.02
N CYS A 36 -1.43 -4.22 6.06
CA CYS A 36 -2.59 -5.10 6.09
C CYS A 36 -3.90 -4.44 5.60
N LEU A 37 -3.86 -3.14 5.28
CA LEU A 37 -4.99 -2.39 4.74
C LEU A 37 -4.83 -2.20 3.23
N THR A 38 -5.94 -2.18 2.51
CA THR A 38 -5.99 -1.81 1.11
C THR A 38 -6.93 -0.63 0.88
N VAL A 39 -6.58 0.25 -0.07
CA VAL A 39 -7.47 1.35 -0.47
C VAL A 39 -8.74 0.76 -1.05
N GLY A 40 -9.87 1.25 -0.60
CA GLY A 40 -11.20 0.79 -0.95
C GLY A 40 -11.75 -0.32 -0.05
N GLN A 41 -10.96 -0.82 0.90
CA GLN A 41 -11.39 -1.84 1.85
C GLN A 41 -12.42 -1.29 2.85
N SER A 42 -13.48 -2.06 3.09
CA SER A 42 -14.42 -1.81 4.19
C SER A 42 -13.80 -2.17 5.53
N VAL A 43 -13.89 -1.26 6.48
CA VAL A 43 -13.36 -1.42 7.84
C VAL A 43 -14.36 -0.93 8.87
N THR A 44 -14.20 -1.38 10.12
CA THR A 44 -14.85 -0.72 11.26
C THR A 44 -13.81 0.01 12.08
N LEU A 45 -14.20 1.17 12.58
CA LEU A 45 -13.41 1.98 13.50
C LEU A 45 -14.04 1.91 14.88
N LYS A 46 -13.23 1.59 15.88
CA LYS A 46 -13.63 1.66 17.29
C LYS A 46 -12.75 2.67 18.01
N ASP A 47 -13.39 3.69 18.57
CA ASP A 47 -12.74 4.62 19.48
C ASP A 47 -12.50 3.93 20.84
N MET A 48 -11.26 3.98 21.33
CA MET A 48 -10.86 3.44 22.63
C MET A 48 -10.43 4.54 23.62
N GLY A 49 -10.68 5.82 23.32
CA GLY A 49 -10.26 6.98 24.11
C GLY A 49 -8.99 7.60 23.54
N PRO A 50 -7.79 7.30 24.08
CA PRO A 50 -6.54 7.86 23.56
C PRO A 50 -6.09 7.25 22.23
N ALA A 51 -6.79 6.22 21.73
CA ALA A 51 -6.38 5.49 20.56
C ALA A 51 -7.57 4.86 19.82
N TYR A 52 -7.35 4.54 18.55
CA TYR A 52 -8.30 3.86 17.68
C TYR A 52 -7.92 2.39 17.46
N GLN A 53 -8.95 1.56 17.25
CA GLN A 53 -8.81 0.21 16.73
C GLN A 53 -9.49 0.12 15.37
N ILE A 54 -8.77 -0.37 14.37
CA ILE A 54 -9.32 -0.68 13.04
C ILE A 54 -9.56 -2.19 12.96
N THR A 55 -10.74 -2.59 12.50
CA THR A 55 -11.04 -4.01 12.24
C THR A 55 -11.31 -4.23 10.76
N THR A 56 -10.64 -5.23 10.20
CA THR A 56 -10.78 -5.69 8.82
C THR A 56 -11.47 -7.05 8.80
N PHE A 57 -12.24 -7.31 7.74
CA PHE A 57 -12.92 -8.58 7.52
C PHE A 57 -12.35 -9.26 6.29
N ALA A 58 -12.10 -10.56 6.37
CA ALA A 58 -11.62 -11.34 5.23
C ALA A 58 -12.69 -11.53 4.13
N GLN A 59 -13.96 -11.55 4.52
CA GLN A 59 -15.09 -11.61 3.60
C GLN A 59 -15.59 -10.19 3.30
N PRO A 60 -16.16 -9.94 2.10
CA PRO A 60 -16.72 -8.64 1.75
C PRO A 60 -17.94 -8.33 2.61
N VAL A 61 -17.69 -7.67 3.74
CA VAL A 61 -18.72 -7.12 4.63
C VAL A 61 -18.77 -5.62 4.41
N VAL A 62 -19.99 -5.07 4.31
CA VAL A 62 -20.18 -3.62 4.26
C VAL A 62 -19.92 -3.07 5.66
N GLY A 63 -18.75 -2.47 5.84
CA GLY A 63 -18.39 -1.73 7.04
C GLY A 63 -18.99 -0.31 7.00
N PRO A 64 -19.03 0.38 8.15
CA PRO A 64 -19.43 1.78 8.22
C PRO A 64 -18.37 2.72 7.64
N TYR A 65 -17.13 2.26 7.45
CA TYR A 65 -16.05 3.06 6.90
C TYR A 65 -15.35 2.33 5.76
N LYS A 66 -14.78 3.12 4.84
CA LYS A 66 -13.97 2.68 3.71
C LYS A 66 -12.62 3.37 3.75
N VAL A 67 -11.55 2.62 3.56
CA VAL A 67 -10.20 3.20 3.46
C VAL A 67 -10.08 3.98 2.15
N THR A 68 -9.75 5.26 2.20
CA THR A 68 -9.60 6.12 1.01
C THR A 68 -8.15 6.47 0.72
N GLU A 69 -7.31 6.55 1.74
CA GLU A 69 -5.90 6.91 1.61
C GLU A 69 -5.06 6.14 2.63
N ILE A 70 -3.89 5.65 2.22
CA ILE A 70 -2.90 5.03 3.09
C ILE A 70 -1.57 5.75 2.85
N ALA A 71 -1.06 6.42 3.89
CA ALA A 71 0.25 7.03 3.91
C ALA A 71 1.18 6.25 4.85
N ALA A 72 2.45 6.69 4.95
CA ALA A 72 3.43 6.05 5.83
C ALA A 72 3.10 6.23 7.32
N ASP A 73 2.49 7.35 7.68
CA ASP A 73 2.28 7.82 9.05
C ASP A 73 0.80 8.05 9.42
N TYR A 74 -0.12 7.92 8.46
CA TYR A 74 -1.56 8.00 8.71
C TYR A 74 -2.37 7.15 7.72
N VAL A 75 -3.62 6.90 8.08
CA VAL A 75 -4.65 6.33 7.21
C VAL A 75 -5.87 7.25 7.20
N VAL A 76 -6.53 7.38 6.07
CA VAL A 76 -7.82 8.09 5.97
C VAL A 76 -8.92 7.07 5.71
N VAL A 77 -9.95 7.15 6.53
CA VAL A 77 -11.17 6.36 6.37
C VAL A 77 -12.34 7.31 6.16
N GLN A 78 -13.18 6.97 5.21
CA GLN A 78 -14.38 7.73 4.87
C GLN A 78 -15.61 6.95 5.31
N ASP A 79 -16.59 7.62 5.91
CA ASP A 79 -17.89 7.00 6.17
C ASP A 79 -18.54 6.51 4.87
N THR A 80 -19.28 5.41 4.90
CA THR A 80 -19.99 4.85 3.75
C THR A 80 -20.96 5.85 3.11
N GLY A 81 -21.43 6.86 3.86
CA GLY A 81 -22.20 7.99 3.32
C GLY A 81 -21.40 9.01 2.50
N GLY A 82 -20.07 8.95 2.50
CA GLY A 82 -19.20 9.91 1.81
C GLY A 82 -19.19 11.32 2.41
N LEU A 83 -19.75 11.48 3.61
CA LEU A 83 -19.97 12.79 4.24
C LEU A 83 -18.79 13.22 5.13
N GLN A 84 -18.01 12.27 5.62
CA GLN A 84 -16.95 12.54 6.58
C GLN A 84 -15.71 11.70 6.28
N ASP A 85 -14.58 12.39 6.18
CA ASP A 85 -13.25 11.81 6.13
C ASP A 85 -12.62 11.92 7.51
N ILE A 86 -12.10 10.80 8.02
CA ILE A 86 -11.44 10.69 9.31
C ILE A 86 -9.99 10.31 9.06
N ARG A 87 -9.07 11.24 9.37
CA ARG A 87 -7.63 11.00 9.30
C ARG A 87 -7.13 10.48 10.64
N ILE A 88 -6.53 9.29 10.62
CA ILE A 88 -6.04 8.57 11.81
C ILE A 88 -4.51 8.49 11.74
N PRO A 89 -3.78 9.23 12.59
CA PRO A 89 -2.33 9.10 12.70
C PRO A 89 -1.94 7.72 13.24
N ALA A 90 -0.84 7.15 12.74
CA ALA A 90 -0.26 5.88 13.20
C ALA A 90 0.01 5.87 14.71
N ALA A 91 0.42 7.01 15.28
CA ALA A 91 0.67 7.17 16.71
C ALA A 91 -0.60 7.01 17.58
N THR A 92 -1.78 7.21 17.01
CA THR A 92 -3.07 7.06 17.71
C THR A 92 -3.68 5.68 17.49
N LEU A 93 -3.02 4.78 16.77
CA LEU A 93 -3.54 3.46 16.45
C LEU A 93 -3.06 2.44 17.48
N LYS A 94 -4.01 1.82 18.18
CA LYS A 94 -3.69 0.78 19.16
C LYS A 94 -3.37 -0.55 18.47
N CYS A 95 -4.22 -0.95 17.52
CA CYS A 95 -4.05 -2.19 16.77
C CYS A 95 -4.95 -2.22 15.53
N ILE A 96 -4.58 -3.10 14.59
CA ILE A 96 -5.40 -3.49 13.45
C ILE A 96 -5.77 -4.96 13.64
N VAL A 97 -7.06 -5.24 13.80
CA VAL A 97 -7.58 -6.60 14.00
C VAL A 97 -8.07 -7.14 12.67
N HIS A 98 -7.64 -8.36 12.34
CA HIS A 98 -8.09 -9.05 11.15
C HIS A 98 -9.00 -10.22 11.55
N VAL A 99 -10.28 -10.13 11.20
CA VAL A 99 -11.29 -11.14 11.53
C VAL A 99 -11.44 -12.09 10.34
N ARG A 100 -11.05 -13.35 10.57
CA ARG A 100 -11.34 -14.47 9.68
C ARG A 100 -12.51 -15.26 10.28
N ARG A 101 -13.61 -15.34 9.54
CA ARG A 101 -14.71 -16.29 9.79
C ARG A 101 -14.68 -17.36 8.72
#